data_AF-A0A829C7N8-F1
#
_entry.id   AF-A0A829C7N8-F1
#
_cell.length_a   1.000
_cell.length_b   1.000
_cell.length_c   1.000
_cell.angle_alpha   90.00
_cell.angle_beta   90.00
_cell.angle_gamma   90.00
#
_symmetry.space_group_name_H-M   'P 1'
#
loop_
_entity.id
_entity.type
_entity.pdbx_description
1 polymer ?
#
loop_
_entity_poly.entity_id
_entity_poly.type
_entity_poly.pdbx_seq_one_letter_code
_entity_poly.pdbx_strand_id
1 'polypeptide(L)' 'MWHVATGDRRARIAPGIEELGPTLVETVRRRDALPRIAQAVVVAATRNYGVPDNETDLLHHKTTEIHQAVLTT' A
#
# COMPACT_ATOMS: atom_id res chain seq x y z
N MET A 1 12.88 2.63 30.47
CA MET A 1 13.78 2.55 29.30
C MET A 1 12.89 2.34 28.08
N TRP A 2 12.77 3.33 27.20
CA TRP A 2 11.98 3.19 25.97
C TRP A 2 12.82 2.42 24.96
N HIS A 3 12.32 1.28 24.46
CA HIS A 3 12.96 0.59 23.34
C HIS A 3 12.66 1.38 22.06
N VAL A 4 13.70 1.92 21.44
CA VAL A 4 13.61 2.42 20.06
C VAL A 4 13.38 1.20 19.16
N ALA A 5 12.26 1.19 18.43
CA ALA A 5 11.87 0.11 17.53
C ALA A 5 12.68 0.17 16.21
N THR A 6 13.98 -0.13 16.25
CA THR A 6 14.87 -0.16 15.07
C THR A 6 14.85 -1.47 14.28
N GLY A 7 14.19 -2.51 14.78
CA GLY A 7 14.17 -3.84 14.17
C GLY A 7 13.30 -3.99 12.91
N ASP A 8 12.37 -3.06 12.68
CA ASP A 8 11.29 -3.19 11.67
C ASP A 8 11.83 -3.46 10.25
N ARG A 9 12.89 -2.74 9.83
CA ARG A 9 13.48 -2.92 8.50
C ARG A 9 13.98 -4.33 8.25
N ARG A 10 14.68 -4.94 9.23
CA ARG A 10 15.21 -6.31 9.09
C ARG A 10 14.09 -7.34 9.10
N ALA A 11 13.05 -7.11 9.90
CA ALA A 11 11.92 -8.02 10.02
C ALA A 11 11.04 -8.08 8.75
N ARG A 12 11.06 -7.05 7.90
CA ARG A 12 10.24 -6.95 6.67
C ARG A 12 10.96 -7.39 5.39
N ILE A 13 12.17 -7.94 5.46
CA ILE A 13 12.87 -8.42 4.26
C ILE A 13 12.24 -9.75 3.81
N ALA A 14 11.78 -9.79 2.56
CA ALA A 14 11.20 -10.96 1.91
C ALA A 14 11.87 -11.20 0.54
N PRO A 15 11.73 -12.39 -0.07
CA PRO A 15 12.15 -12.61 -1.46
C PRO A 15 11.54 -11.57 -2.41
N GLY A 16 12.31 -11.17 -3.43
CA GLY A 16 11.81 -10.26 -4.46
C GLY A 16 10.67 -10.88 -5.26
N ILE A 17 9.68 -10.07 -5.62
CA ILE A 17 8.62 -10.45 -6.56
C ILE A 17 9.12 -10.15 -7.98
N GLU A 18 9.17 -11.16 -8.83
CA GLU A 18 9.44 -10.99 -10.24
C GLU A 18 8.35 -10.12 -10.88
N GLU A 19 8.75 -9.17 -11.73
CA GLU A 19 7.83 -8.22 -12.37
C GLU A 19 6.87 -7.53 -11.36
N LEU A 20 7.41 -7.04 -10.24
CA LEU A 20 6.62 -6.40 -9.17
C LEU A 20 5.62 -5.36 -9.70
N GLY A 21 6.02 -4.52 -10.65
CA GLY A 21 5.15 -3.48 -11.24
C GLY A 21 3.89 -4.07 -11.90
N PRO A 22 4.03 -4.87 -12.98
CA PRO A 22 2.91 -5.55 -13.62
C PRO A 22 2.09 -6.43 -12.66
N THR A 23 2.74 -7.19 -11.78
CA THR A 23 2.07 -8.05 -10.79
C THR A 23 1.19 -7.24 -9.85
N LEU A 24 1.67 -6.09 -9.37
CA LEU A 24 0.91 -5.22 -8.48
C LEU A 24 -0.28 -4.58 -9.21
N VAL A 25 -0.08 -4.07 -10.42
CA VAL A 25 -1.17 -3.52 -11.25
C VAL A 25 -2.26 -4.57 -11.50
N GLU A 26 -1.87 -5.79 -11.85
CA GLU A 26 -2.83 -6.88 -12.12
C GLU A 26 -3.62 -7.27 -10.86
N THR A 27 -2.92 -7.37 -9.73
CA THR A 27 -3.55 -7.71 -8.45
C THR A 27 -4.58 -6.67 -8.04
N VAL A 28 -4.24 -5.38 -8.18
CA VAL A 28 -5.15 -4.28 -7.90
C VAL A 28 -6.33 -4.29 -8.87
N ARG A 29 -6.07 -4.49 -10.18
CA ARG A 29 -7.12 -4.53 -11.22
C ARG A 29 -8.18 -5.61 -10.98
N ARG A 30 -7.79 -6.80 -10.50
CA ARG A 30 -8.71 -7.93 -10.26
C ARG A 30 -9.49 -7.84 -8.95
N ARG A 31 -9.17 -6.88 -8.08
CA ARG A 31 -9.72 -6.82 -6.72
C ARG A 31 -10.78 -5.73 -6.62
N ASP A 32 -12.03 -6.10 -6.90
CA ASP A 32 -13.18 -5.19 -6.90
C ASP A 32 -13.45 -4.52 -5.55
N ALA A 33 -13.05 -5.16 -4.44
CA ALA A 33 -13.25 -4.63 -3.09
C ALA A 33 -12.26 -3.53 -2.69
N LEU A 34 -11.26 -3.20 -3.52
CA LEU A 34 -10.33 -2.13 -3.21
C LEU A 34 -10.97 -0.75 -3.36
N PRO A 35 -10.60 0.22 -2.50
CA PRO A 35 -11.04 1.59 -2.71
C PRO A 35 -10.47 2.11 -4.02
N ARG A 36 -11.27 2.89 -4.76
CA ARG A 36 -10.92 3.41 -6.11
C ARG A 36 -9.56 4.10 -6.17
N ILE A 37 -9.12 4.74 -5.08
CA ILE A 37 -7.81 5.38 -4.97
C ILE A 37 -6.64 4.41 -5.21
N ALA A 38 -6.78 3.13 -4.85
CA ALA A 38 -5.77 2.12 -5.11
C ALA A 38 -5.48 1.94 -6.61
N GLN A 39 -6.50 2.05 -7.47
CA GLN A 39 -6.36 1.95 -8.93
C GLN A 39 -5.60 3.15 -9.51
N ALA A 40 -5.82 4.34 -8.98
CA ALA A 40 -5.11 5.55 -9.43
C ALA A 40 -3.64 5.48 -9.00
N VAL A 41 -3.40 5.18 -7.73
CA VAL A 41 -2.05 5.17 -7.15
C VAL A 41 -1.18 4.05 -7.73
N VAL A 42 -1.73 2.85 -7.98
CA VAL A 42 -0.90 1.71 -8.44
C VAL A 42 -0.21 2.00 -9.77
N VAL A 43 -0.89 2.68 -10.71
CA VAL A 43 -0.31 3.00 -12.02
C VAL A 43 0.80 4.04 -11.87
N ALA A 44 0.56 5.09 -11.08
CA ALA A 44 1.53 6.15 -10.84
C ALA A 44 2.78 5.63 -10.08
N ALA A 45 2.57 4.82 -9.04
CA ALA A 45 3.62 4.27 -8.21
C ALA A 45 4.50 3.27 -8.98
N THR A 46 3.91 2.37 -9.77
CA THR A 46 4.66 1.37 -10.55
C THR A 46 5.45 1.97 -11.71
N ARG A 47 5.06 3.16 -12.18
CA ARG A 47 5.77 3.92 -13.21
C ARG A 47 6.71 5.01 -12.67
N ASN A 48 6.78 5.16 -11.34
CA ASN A 48 7.59 6.16 -10.66
C ASN A 48 7.32 7.61 -11.12
N TYR A 49 6.04 7.94 -11.38
CA TYR A 49 5.62 9.28 -11.83
C TYR A 49 5.37 10.27 -10.69
N GLY A 50 5.40 9.80 -9.45
CA GLY A 50 4.92 10.56 -8.30
C GLY A 50 3.40 10.45 -8.17
N VAL A 51 2.91 10.62 -6.93
CA VAL A 51 1.49 10.58 -6.58
C VAL A 51 1.15 11.92 -5.95
N PRO A 52 0.10 12.63 -6.39
CA PRO A 52 -0.35 13.87 -5.75
C PRO A 52 -0.59 13.70 -4.24
N ASP A 53 -0.31 14.75 -3.47
CA ASP A 53 -0.43 14.71 -2.00
C ASP A 53 -1.86 14.34 -1.55
N ASN A 54 -2.88 14.91 -2.19
CA ASN A 54 -4.28 14.60 -1.90
C ASN A 54 -4.65 13.13 -2.17
N GLU A 55 -4.03 12.49 -3.17
CA GLU A 55 -4.21 11.06 -3.45
C GLU A 55 -3.50 10.19 -2.41
N THR A 56 -2.33 10.62 -1.96
CA THR A 56 -1.58 9.99 -0.87
C THR A 56 -2.35 10.06 0.44
N ASP A 57 -2.90 11.23 0.78
CA ASP A 57 -3.73 11.44 1.96
C ASP A 57 -4.99 10.57 1.92
N LEU A 58 -5.66 10.50 0.77
CA LEU A 58 -6.85 9.66 0.60
C LEU A 58 -6.53 8.17 0.74
N LEU A 59 -5.37 7.72 0.23
CA LEU A 59 -4.92 6.34 0.40
C LEU A 59 -4.63 6.03 1.88
N HIS A 60 -3.97 6.93 2.60
CA HIS A 60 -3.72 6.79 4.04
C HIS A 60 -5.01 6.75 4.86
N HIS A 61 -5.97 7.60 4.52
CA HIS A 61 -7.27 7.63 5.18
C HIS A 61 -8.02 6.30 4.99
N LYS A 62 -8.11 5.80 3.74
CA LYS A 62 -8.75 4.50 3.45
C LYS A 62 -8.04 3.33 4.12
N THR A 63 -6.72 3.36 4.21
CA THR A 63 -5.94 2.34 4.94
C THR A 63 -6.28 2.34 6.42
N THR A 64 -6.41 3.51 7.03
CA THR A 64 -6.82 3.64 8.45
C THR A 64 -8.23 3.12 8.69
N GLU A 65 -9.19 3.47 7.82
CA GLU A 65 -10.57 2.98 7.93
C GLU A 65 -10.64 1.44 7.84
N ILE A 66 -9.93 0.83 6.88
CA ILE A 66 -9.86 -0.63 6.74
C ILE A 66 -9.21 -1.27 7.96
N HIS A 67 -8.11 -0.70 8.44
CA HIS A 67 -7.42 -1.18 9.64
C HIS A 67 -8.34 -1.19 10.86
N GLN A 68 -9.08 -0.09 11.07
CA GLN A 68 -10.07 0.00 12.14
C GLN A 68 -11.16 -1.05 11.97
N ALA A 69 -11.78 -1.13 10.79
CA ALA A 69 -12.84 -2.10 10.52
C ALA A 69 -12.42 -3.55 10.81
N VAL A 70 -11.18 -3.92 10.45
CA VAL A 70 -10.64 -5.27 10.68
C VAL A 70 -10.35 -5.52 12.16
N LEU A 71 -9.78 -4.56 12.88
CA LEU A 71 -9.40 -4.75 14.28
C LEU A 71 -10.57 -4.63 15.27
N THR A 72 -11.67 -3.99 14.87
CA THR A 72 -12.88 -3.88 15.71
C THR A 72 -13.89 -5.00 15.47
N THR A 73 -13.58 -5.93 14.56
CA THR A 73 -14.38 -7.14 14.31
C THR A 73 -13.87 -8.28 15.20
#